data_AF-A0A6P5ABP6-F1
#
_entry.id   AF-A0A6P5ABP6-F1
#
_cell.length_a   1.000
_cell.length_b   1.000
_cell.length_c   1.000
_cell.angle_alpha   90.00
_cell.angle_beta   90.00
_cell.angle_gamma   90.00
#
_symmetry.space_group_name_H-M   'P 1'
#
loop_
_entity.id
_entity.type
_entity.pdbx_description
1 polymer ?
#
loop_
_entity_poly.entity_id
_entity_poly.type
_entity_poly.pdbx_seq_one_letter_code
_entity_poly.pdbx_strand_id
1 'polypeptide(L)'
;MSGSAEAMYWPIKPAKSAMTRPSSARSARECSAEARGRPASARPASARPSVRRAPLGSLQAGNYNTQLQRLREKYRPFKNQLISFTRALDRARELVPDMERLEPVRTIGQVVAYTDQHTVSATDRRILTIFLNLHRDMEDFREAVHNGPVFRACSTPETSARMEQWRGMLSPNYDFSSLRVGFPHQELNHLSCTEARTYYGGLVSLLPIALDLATDIVYSLERMNATFEKREIEAQLQRMAAERQRAEEVPTGSSKRSVRIKSAPIIRGNDSSTAGSATRRFGSNGIWSGPVSKRPWRP
;
A
#
# COMPACT_ATOMS: atom_id res chain seq x y z
N MET A 1 -31.06 -41.74 -58.88
CA MET A 1 -32.34 -42.30 -58.40
C MET A 1 -32.28 -42.33 -56.90
N SER A 2 -33.29 -41.71 -56.30
CA SER A 2 -33.48 -41.34 -54.91
C SER A 2 -33.53 -42.52 -53.94
N GLY A 3 -32.87 -42.38 -52.79
CA GLY A 3 -33.06 -43.23 -51.61
C GLY A 3 -33.21 -42.36 -50.36
N SER A 4 -34.48 -42.17 -49.95
CA SER A 4 -34.94 -41.70 -48.64
C SER A 4 -34.26 -42.43 -47.49
N ALA A 5 -33.70 -41.74 -46.50
CA ALA A 5 -34.34 -41.27 -45.26
C ALA A 5 -34.68 -42.39 -44.26
N GLU A 6 -33.92 -42.47 -43.16
CA GLU A 6 -34.45 -42.97 -41.90
C GLU A 6 -33.73 -42.26 -40.73
N ALA A 7 -34.46 -41.35 -40.09
CA ALA A 7 -34.05 -40.61 -38.92
C ALA A 7 -34.33 -41.46 -37.67
N MET A 8 -33.30 -41.78 -36.89
CA MET A 8 -33.47 -42.41 -35.58
C MET A 8 -33.94 -41.38 -34.55
N TYR A 9 -35.21 -41.51 -34.18
CA TYR A 9 -35.89 -40.79 -33.11
C TYR A 9 -35.61 -41.50 -31.77
N TRP A 10 -34.93 -40.83 -30.84
CA TRP A 10 -34.80 -41.29 -29.45
C TRP A 10 -35.98 -40.76 -28.61
N PRO A 11 -36.72 -41.60 -27.86
CA PRO A 11 -37.86 -41.14 -27.08
C PRO A 11 -37.41 -40.50 -25.75
N ILE A 12 -37.87 -39.26 -25.56
CA ILE A 12 -37.88 -38.52 -24.30
C ILE A 12 -38.89 -39.19 -23.35
N LYS A 13 -38.45 -39.63 -22.16
CA LYS A 13 -39.33 -40.03 -21.05
C LYS A 13 -39.54 -38.84 -20.10
N PRO A 14 -40.79 -38.43 -19.79
CA PRO A 14 -41.06 -37.53 -18.69
C PRO A 14 -41.28 -38.31 -17.38
N ALA A 15 -40.48 -38.03 -16.36
CA ALA A 15 -40.75 -38.49 -14.99
C ALA A 15 -41.49 -37.40 -14.21
N LYS A 16 -42.54 -37.85 -13.54
CA LYS A 16 -43.62 -37.08 -12.92
C LYS A 16 -43.20 -36.45 -11.61
N SER A 17 -43.77 -35.27 -11.35
CA SER A 17 -43.91 -34.60 -10.06
C SER A 17 -44.41 -35.55 -8.96
N ALA A 18 -43.81 -35.44 -7.77
CA ALA A 18 -44.46 -35.79 -6.51
C ALA A 18 -44.24 -34.66 -5.51
N MET A 19 -45.33 -33.94 -5.31
CA MET A 19 -45.53 -32.87 -4.36
C MET A 19 -45.77 -33.51 -2.98
N THR A 20 -45.04 -33.12 -1.94
CA THR A 20 -45.42 -33.44 -0.54
C THR A 20 -44.79 -32.44 0.45
N ARG A 21 -45.59 -31.44 0.81
CA ARG A 21 -45.68 -30.77 2.13
C ARG A 21 -47.18 -30.85 2.48
N PRO A 22 -47.63 -30.89 3.74
CA PRO A 22 -47.27 -29.90 4.77
C PRO A 22 -47.33 -30.40 6.24
N SER A 23 -47.27 -29.44 7.19
CA SER A 23 -47.76 -29.43 8.59
C SER A 23 -46.65 -29.21 9.62
N SER A 24 -46.49 -27.98 10.14
CA SER A 24 -47.12 -27.35 11.33
C SER A 24 -46.57 -27.95 12.65
N ALA A 25 -45.89 -27.20 13.52
CA ALA A 25 -46.32 -26.11 14.43
C ALA A 25 -46.04 -26.56 15.88
N ARG A 26 -45.88 -25.58 16.79
CA ARG A 26 -45.53 -25.66 18.24
C ARG A 26 -44.01 -25.71 18.52
N SER A 27 -43.45 -24.97 19.46
CA SER A 27 -44.02 -24.23 20.58
C SER A 27 -43.08 -23.08 20.98
N ALA A 28 -43.61 -21.88 21.08
CA ALA A 28 -43.12 -20.86 22.01
C ALA A 28 -43.58 -21.24 23.43
N ARG A 29 -42.75 -20.96 24.44
CA ARG A 29 -43.04 -20.68 25.87
C ARG A 29 -41.69 -20.44 26.56
N GLU A 30 -41.44 -19.21 26.97
CA GLU A 30 -41.53 -18.72 28.36
C GLU A 30 -40.23 -18.93 29.13
N CYS A 31 -39.50 -17.83 29.35
CA CYS A 31 -38.94 -17.51 30.67
C CYS A 31 -38.59 -16.01 30.74
N SER A 32 -39.51 -15.26 31.34
CA SER A 32 -39.30 -13.90 31.86
C SER A 32 -38.99 -13.99 33.35
N ALA A 33 -37.99 -13.22 33.82
CA ALA A 33 -37.88 -12.62 35.16
C ALA A 33 -36.58 -11.78 35.15
N GLU A 34 -36.57 -10.45 35.05
CA GLU A 34 -37.04 -9.42 35.99
C GLU A 34 -36.15 -9.24 37.24
N ALA A 35 -35.32 -8.17 37.23
CA ALA A 35 -34.97 -7.31 38.38
C ALA A 35 -34.20 -6.08 37.84
N ARG A 36 -34.80 -4.88 37.76
CA ARG A 36 -34.76 -3.78 38.76
C ARG A 36 -33.31 -3.47 39.22
N GLY A 37 -32.72 -2.27 39.14
CA GLY A 37 -33.16 -0.93 38.82
C GLY A 37 -32.32 0.09 39.61
N ARG A 38 -31.48 0.89 38.91
CA ARG A 38 -30.96 2.25 39.24
C ARG A 38 -30.12 2.44 40.54
N PRO A 39 -29.38 3.58 40.74
CA PRO A 39 -29.29 4.81 39.95
C PRO A 39 -27.86 5.31 39.63
N ALA A 40 -27.87 6.39 38.83
CA ALA A 40 -26.76 7.24 38.44
C ALA A 40 -25.97 7.83 39.63
N SER A 41 -24.66 7.88 39.46
CA SER A 41 -23.75 8.76 40.20
C SER A 41 -22.88 9.52 39.20
N ALA A 42 -22.78 10.83 39.43
CA ALA A 42 -22.17 11.81 38.56
C ALA A 42 -20.71 12.09 38.96
N ARG A 43 -19.88 12.37 37.93
CA ARG A 43 -18.61 13.14 37.93
C ARG A 43 -17.37 12.52 38.58
N PRO A 44 -16.13 12.97 38.23
CA PRO A 44 -15.78 14.12 37.37
C PRO A 44 -14.87 13.81 36.17
N ALA A 45 -14.90 14.74 35.22
CA ALA A 45 -13.90 14.90 34.19
C ALA A 45 -12.55 15.29 34.84
N SER A 46 -11.51 14.47 34.63
CA SER A 46 -10.13 14.94 34.77
C SER A 46 -9.20 14.12 33.89
N ALA A 47 -8.28 14.83 33.24
CA ALA A 47 -7.09 14.33 32.58
C ALA A 47 -7.30 13.34 31.41
N ARG A 48 -7.65 13.88 30.23
CA ARG A 48 -7.12 13.30 28.99
C ARG A 48 -5.59 13.39 29.10
N PRO A 49 -4.84 12.28 29.06
CA PRO A 49 -3.40 12.38 28.86
C PRO A 49 -3.22 13.02 27.49
N SER A 50 -2.59 14.18 27.47
CA SER A 50 -2.06 14.77 26.26
C SER A 50 -1.04 13.76 25.73
N VAL A 51 -1.49 12.87 24.85
CA VAL A 51 -0.65 11.97 24.08
C VAL A 51 0.26 12.89 23.28
N ARG A 52 1.44 13.18 23.84
CA ARG A 52 2.56 13.70 23.08
C ARG A 52 2.79 12.68 21.98
N ARG A 53 2.24 12.93 20.78
CA ARG A 53 2.66 12.23 19.58
C ARG A 53 4.16 12.46 19.50
N ALA A 54 4.92 11.41 19.78
CA ALA A 54 6.34 11.40 19.56
C ALA A 54 6.59 11.89 18.12
N PRO A 55 7.67 12.66 17.87
CA PRO A 55 8.02 13.02 16.51
C PRO A 55 8.11 11.72 15.71
N LEU A 56 7.31 11.63 14.65
CA LEU A 56 7.29 10.53 13.70
C LEU A 56 8.62 10.57 12.95
N GLY A 57 9.70 10.13 13.61
CA GLY A 57 11.00 9.97 13.01
C GLY A 57 10.87 8.97 11.87
N SER A 58 11.22 9.41 10.66
CA SER A 58 11.35 8.63 9.43
C SER A 58 10.47 7.37 9.42
N LEU A 59 9.17 7.55 9.18
CA LEU A 59 8.22 6.46 9.04
C LEU A 59 8.65 5.54 7.88
N GLN A 60 9.51 4.54 8.13
CA GLN A 60 9.82 3.28 7.43
C GLN A 60 9.54 3.12 5.90
N ALA A 61 9.38 4.18 5.13
CA ALA A 61 8.96 4.18 3.74
C ALA A 61 9.98 3.45 2.85
N GLY A 62 11.27 3.59 3.17
CA GLY A 62 12.37 2.88 2.51
C GLY A 62 12.26 1.34 2.54
N ASN A 63 11.45 0.78 3.44
CA ASN A 63 11.24 -0.66 3.51
C ASN A 63 10.25 -1.16 2.43
N TYR A 64 9.18 -0.42 2.11
CA TYR A 64 8.18 -0.89 1.14
C TYR A 64 8.70 -0.90 -0.28
N ASN A 65 9.46 0.11 -0.69
CA ASN A 65 10.09 0.14 -2.01
C ASN A 65 11.06 -1.03 -2.22
N THR A 66 11.83 -1.37 -1.19
CA THR A 66 12.75 -2.51 -1.23
C THR A 66 12.00 -3.84 -1.35
N GLN A 67 10.92 -4.01 -0.59
CA GLN A 67 10.08 -5.21 -0.66
C GLN A 67 9.33 -5.32 -2.01
N LEU A 68 8.80 -4.22 -2.53
CA LEU A 68 8.17 -4.15 -3.85
C LEU A 68 9.17 -4.51 -4.95
N GLN A 69 10.42 -4.05 -4.84
CA GLN A 69 11.47 -4.39 -5.78
C GLN A 69 11.80 -5.89 -5.76
N ARG A 70 11.87 -6.51 -4.57
CA ARG A 70 12.02 -7.97 -4.43
C ARG A 70 10.87 -8.74 -5.08
N LEU A 71 9.63 -8.27 -4.94
CA LEU A 71 8.48 -8.87 -5.61
C LEU A 71 8.60 -8.80 -7.13
N ARG A 72 9.00 -7.65 -7.67
CA ARG A 72 9.25 -7.49 -9.12
C ARG A 72 10.35 -8.42 -9.62
N GLU A 73 11.42 -8.58 -8.84
CA GLU A 73 12.52 -9.50 -9.14
C GLU A 73 12.08 -10.95 -9.15
N LYS A 74 11.23 -11.38 -8.21
CA LYS A 74 10.62 -12.72 -8.20
C LYS A 74 9.62 -12.93 -9.33
N TYR A 75 8.85 -11.90 -9.71
CA TYR A 75 7.88 -11.98 -10.80
C TYR A 75 8.56 -12.11 -12.17
N ARG A 76 9.70 -11.45 -12.38
CA ARG A 76 10.43 -11.45 -13.67
C ARG A 76 10.72 -12.84 -14.25
N PRO A 77 11.30 -13.81 -13.52
CA PRO A 77 11.52 -15.15 -14.06
C PRO A 77 10.21 -15.90 -14.30
N PHE A 78 9.17 -15.68 -13.48
CA PHE A 78 7.85 -16.27 -13.72
C PHE A 78 7.23 -15.75 -15.02
N LYS A 79 7.34 -14.45 -15.30
CA LYS A 79 6.91 -13.84 -16.57
C LYS A 79 7.53 -14.56 -17.78
N ASN A 80 8.80 -14.92 -17.71
CA ASN A 80 9.49 -15.67 -18.77
C ASN A 80 9.00 -17.13 -18.88
N GLN A 81 8.36 -17.67 -17.84
CA GLN A 81 7.85 -19.04 -17.79
C GLN A 81 6.35 -19.14 -18.08
N LEU A 82 5.67 -18.04 -18.44
CA LEU A 82 4.21 -18.00 -18.62
C LEU A 82 3.68 -19.06 -19.59
N ILE A 83 4.38 -19.31 -20.71
CA ILE A 83 3.98 -20.36 -21.67
C ILE A 83 4.07 -21.76 -21.04
N SER A 84 5.10 -22.00 -20.23
CA SER A 84 5.24 -23.29 -19.53
C SER A 84 4.19 -23.44 -18.44
N PHE A 85 3.86 -22.35 -17.74
CA PHE A 85 2.80 -22.28 -16.74
C PHE A 85 1.43 -22.57 -17.33
N THR A 86 1.05 -21.92 -18.44
CA THR A 86 -0.25 -22.17 -19.09
C THR A 86 -0.35 -23.59 -19.62
N ARG A 87 0.74 -24.16 -20.18
CA ARG A 87 0.79 -25.57 -20.60
C ARG A 87 0.68 -26.55 -19.43
N ALA A 88 1.26 -26.23 -18.28
CA ALA A 88 1.15 -27.05 -17.07
C ALA A 88 -0.29 -27.06 -16.55
N LEU A 89 -0.96 -25.90 -16.56
CA LEU A 89 -2.39 -25.81 -16.22
C LEU A 89 -3.26 -26.60 -17.18
N ASP A 90 -2.97 -26.52 -18.49
CA ASP A 90 -3.73 -27.24 -19.50
C ASP A 90 -3.70 -28.75 -19.27
N ARG A 91 -2.51 -29.31 -19.03
CA ARG A 91 -2.34 -30.72 -18.64
C ARG A 91 -3.00 -31.07 -17.31
N ALA A 92 -2.98 -30.17 -16.33
CA ALA A 92 -3.64 -30.42 -15.06
C ALA A 92 -5.17 -30.49 -15.22
N ARG A 93 -5.72 -29.63 -16.07
CA ARG A 93 -7.16 -29.59 -16.37
C ARG A 93 -7.65 -30.81 -17.14
N GLU A 94 -6.80 -31.44 -17.95
CA GLU A 94 -7.10 -32.72 -18.61
C GLU A 94 -7.40 -33.86 -17.65
N LEU A 95 -6.88 -33.76 -16.42
CA LEU A 95 -7.04 -34.78 -15.38
C LEU A 95 -8.23 -34.51 -14.46
N VAL A 96 -9.03 -33.48 -14.74
CA VAL A 96 -10.24 -33.16 -13.97
C VAL A 96 -11.43 -33.88 -14.63
N PRO A 97 -12.07 -34.85 -13.94
CA PRO A 97 -13.27 -35.51 -14.46
C PRO A 97 -14.40 -34.49 -14.66
N ASP A 98 -15.17 -34.67 -15.73
CA ASP A 98 -16.40 -33.91 -16.02
C ASP A 98 -16.25 -32.38 -16.17
N MET A 99 -15.02 -31.86 -16.23
CA MET A 99 -14.80 -30.44 -16.48
C MET A 99 -14.81 -30.15 -17.98
N GLU A 100 -15.72 -29.29 -18.41
CA GLU A 100 -15.69 -28.73 -19.76
C GLU A 100 -14.40 -27.90 -19.94
N ARG A 101 -13.50 -28.35 -20.83
CA ARG A 101 -12.24 -27.65 -21.19
C ARG A 101 -12.44 -26.20 -21.62
N LEU A 102 -13.68 -25.82 -21.93
CA LEU A 102 -14.10 -24.53 -22.45
C LEU A 102 -14.30 -23.46 -21.38
N GLU A 103 -14.28 -23.81 -20.09
CA GLU A 103 -14.47 -22.81 -19.04
C GLU A 103 -13.15 -22.09 -18.68
N PRO A 104 -13.16 -20.78 -18.45
CA PRO A 104 -11.98 -20.08 -17.95
C PRO A 104 -11.56 -20.55 -16.56
N VAL A 105 -10.26 -20.45 -16.27
CA VAL A 105 -9.80 -20.50 -14.88
C VAL A 105 -10.22 -19.19 -14.22
N ARG A 106 -11.02 -19.29 -13.16
CA ARG A 106 -11.71 -18.18 -12.51
C ARG A 106 -11.06 -17.78 -11.21
N THR A 107 -10.59 -18.74 -10.40
CA THR A 107 -10.16 -18.47 -9.02
C THR A 107 -8.82 -19.09 -8.67
N ILE A 108 -8.15 -18.54 -7.64
CA ILE A 108 -6.90 -19.12 -7.11
C ILE A 108 -7.16 -20.48 -6.49
N GLY A 109 -8.34 -20.67 -5.86
CA GLY A 109 -8.76 -21.96 -5.34
C GLY A 109 -8.72 -23.08 -6.39
N GLN A 110 -9.10 -22.79 -7.64
CA GLN A 110 -8.97 -23.75 -8.74
C GLN A 110 -7.51 -24.08 -9.06
N VAL A 111 -6.62 -23.08 -9.09
CA VAL A 111 -5.20 -23.30 -9.36
C VAL A 111 -4.55 -24.15 -8.25
N VAL A 112 -4.93 -23.94 -7.00
CA VAL A 112 -4.51 -24.77 -5.86
C VAL A 112 -5.00 -26.21 -6.04
N ALA A 113 -6.31 -26.40 -6.32
CA ALA A 113 -6.87 -27.72 -6.55
C ALA A 113 -6.18 -28.46 -7.71
N TYR A 114 -5.94 -27.78 -8.84
CA TYR A 114 -5.20 -28.35 -9.97
C TYR A 114 -3.79 -28.76 -9.57
N THR A 115 -3.09 -27.92 -8.82
CA THR A 115 -1.72 -28.19 -8.36
C THR A 115 -1.66 -29.41 -7.44
N ASP A 116 -2.58 -29.51 -6.47
CA ASP A 116 -2.51 -30.53 -5.43
C ASP A 116 -3.11 -31.87 -5.87
N GLN A 117 -4.21 -31.84 -6.62
CA GLN A 117 -5.03 -33.01 -6.93
C GLN A 117 -4.87 -33.49 -8.37
N HIS A 118 -4.48 -32.60 -9.29
CA HIS A 118 -4.49 -32.87 -10.73
C HIS A 118 -3.13 -32.60 -11.41
N THR A 119 -2.01 -32.67 -10.68
CA THR A 119 -0.67 -32.71 -11.30
C THR A 119 0.06 -34.01 -11.00
N VAL A 120 0.47 -34.72 -12.05
CA VAL A 120 1.34 -35.92 -11.94
C VAL A 120 2.81 -35.55 -12.15
N SER A 121 3.10 -34.60 -13.04
CA SER A 121 4.46 -34.15 -13.35
C SER A 121 5.01 -33.26 -12.24
N ALA A 122 6.14 -33.64 -11.66
CA ALA A 122 6.86 -32.83 -10.67
C ALA A 122 7.30 -31.47 -11.25
N THR A 123 7.63 -31.42 -12.56
CA THR A 123 7.96 -30.19 -13.27
C THR A 123 6.77 -29.25 -13.34
N ASP A 124 5.59 -29.76 -13.66
CA ASP A 124 4.36 -28.97 -13.77
C ASP A 124 3.96 -28.44 -12.40
N ARG A 125 3.96 -29.32 -11.40
CA ARG A 125 3.72 -28.94 -10.01
C ARG A 125 4.65 -27.80 -9.58
N ARG A 126 5.96 -27.93 -9.84
CA ARG A 126 6.94 -26.88 -9.52
C ARG A 126 6.58 -25.54 -10.17
N ILE A 127 6.18 -25.53 -11.44
CA ILE A 127 5.84 -24.30 -12.16
C ILE A 127 4.55 -23.68 -11.61
N LEU A 128 3.52 -24.48 -11.32
CA LEU A 128 2.30 -23.96 -10.69
C LEU A 128 2.56 -23.43 -9.28
N THR A 129 3.42 -24.10 -8.50
CA THR A 129 3.83 -23.64 -7.17
C THR A 129 4.56 -22.30 -7.22
N ILE A 130 5.37 -22.01 -8.26
CA ILE A 130 6.00 -20.68 -8.41
C ILE A 130 4.94 -19.58 -8.47
N PHE A 131 3.86 -19.78 -9.23
CA PHE A 131 2.75 -18.83 -9.29
C PHE A 131 2.06 -18.66 -7.93
N LEU A 132 1.75 -19.77 -7.24
CA LEU A 132 1.09 -19.73 -5.93
C LEU A 132 1.96 -19.05 -4.87
N ASN A 133 3.28 -19.27 -4.89
CA ASN A 133 4.23 -18.59 -4.01
C ASN A 133 4.28 -17.08 -4.29
N LEU A 134 4.27 -16.66 -5.55
CA LEU A 134 4.21 -15.25 -5.91
C LEU A 134 2.90 -14.59 -5.45
N HIS A 135 1.78 -15.27 -5.65
CA HIS A 135 0.48 -14.80 -5.17
C HIS A 135 0.50 -14.61 -3.63
N ARG A 136 1.06 -15.58 -2.90
CA ARG A 136 1.23 -15.49 -1.45
C ARG A 136 2.18 -14.36 -1.05
N ASP A 137 3.33 -14.24 -1.70
CA ASP A 137 4.28 -13.15 -1.44
C ASP A 137 3.61 -11.76 -1.62
N MET A 138 2.69 -11.62 -2.58
CA MET A 138 1.91 -10.39 -2.77
C MET A 138 0.91 -10.15 -1.65
N GLU A 139 0.24 -11.18 -1.17
CA GLU A 139 -0.68 -11.10 -0.03
C GLU A 139 0.07 -10.70 1.25
N ASP A 140 1.20 -11.34 1.54
CA ASP A 140 2.06 -11.03 2.68
C ASP A 140 2.57 -9.57 2.60
N PHE A 141 2.95 -9.12 1.41
CA PHE A 141 3.37 -7.73 1.20
C PHE A 141 2.21 -6.74 1.37
N ARG A 142 1.03 -7.05 0.84
CA ARG A 142 -0.18 -6.23 1.04
C ARG A 142 -0.48 -6.07 2.52
N GLU A 143 -0.45 -7.15 3.28
CA GLU A 143 -0.66 -7.12 4.74
C GLU A 143 0.40 -6.26 5.45
N ALA A 144 1.67 -6.39 5.06
CA ALA A 144 2.74 -5.57 5.62
C ALA A 144 2.53 -4.07 5.35
N VAL A 145 2.08 -3.70 4.15
CA VAL A 145 1.75 -2.30 3.80
C VAL A 145 0.53 -1.82 4.58
N HIS A 146 -0.57 -2.58 4.57
CA HIS A 146 -1.83 -2.22 5.24
C HIS A 146 -1.65 -2.05 6.76
N ASN A 147 -0.92 -2.97 7.39
CA ASN A 147 -0.61 -2.93 8.82
C ASN A 147 0.59 -2.03 9.14
N GLY A 148 1.12 -1.33 8.14
CA GLY A 148 2.24 -0.43 8.25
C GLY A 148 1.91 0.88 8.97
N PRO A 149 2.87 1.50 9.67
CA PRO A 149 2.64 2.78 10.34
C PRO A 149 2.42 3.92 9.34
N VAL A 150 3.05 3.88 8.16
CA VAL A 150 2.85 4.86 7.08
C VAL A 150 1.41 4.80 6.58
N PHE A 151 0.88 3.61 6.29
CA PHE A 151 -0.50 3.47 5.81
C PHE A 151 -1.49 4.01 6.85
N ARG A 152 -1.36 3.63 8.13
CA ARG A 152 -2.22 4.16 9.20
C ARG A 152 -2.16 5.68 9.36
N ALA A 153 -1.00 6.29 9.13
CA ALA A 153 -0.81 7.73 9.29
C ALA A 153 -1.21 8.55 8.05
N CYS A 154 -1.01 7.98 6.86
CA CYS A 154 -1.03 8.69 5.59
C CYS A 154 -2.10 8.20 4.61
N SER A 155 -2.90 7.18 4.96
CA SER A 155 -3.93 6.63 4.07
C SER A 155 -4.95 7.69 3.68
N THR A 156 -5.18 7.84 2.38
CA THR A 156 -6.29 8.63 1.83
C THR A 156 -7.47 7.70 1.49
N PRO A 157 -8.69 8.22 1.28
CA PRO A 157 -9.81 7.41 0.78
C PRO A 157 -9.48 6.69 -0.53
N GLU A 158 -8.73 7.35 -1.40
CA GLU A 158 -8.30 6.81 -2.70
C GLU A 158 -7.28 5.66 -2.53
N THR A 159 -6.27 5.84 -1.67
CA THR A 159 -5.30 4.78 -1.34
C THR A 159 -5.99 3.60 -0.64
N SER A 160 -6.99 3.88 0.20
CA SER A 160 -7.77 2.86 0.90
C SER A 160 -8.66 2.06 -0.05
N ALA A 161 -9.28 2.72 -1.03
CA ALA A 161 -10.06 2.07 -2.07
C ALA A 161 -9.19 1.15 -2.95
N ARG A 162 -7.98 1.62 -3.34
CA ARG A 162 -7.02 0.76 -4.05
C ARG A 162 -6.55 -0.42 -3.21
N MET A 163 -6.31 -0.22 -1.92
CA MET A 163 -5.93 -1.29 -1.00
C MET A 163 -7.04 -2.34 -0.89
N GLU A 164 -8.30 -1.90 -0.81
CA GLU A 164 -9.46 -2.78 -0.80
C GLU A 164 -9.59 -3.57 -2.11
N GLN A 165 -9.40 -2.91 -3.25
CA GLN A 165 -9.37 -3.56 -4.56
C GLN A 165 -8.27 -4.63 -4.62
N TRP A 166 -7.07 -4.30 -4.13
CA TRP A 166 -5.95 -5.24 -4.10
C TRP A 166 -6.24 -6.44 -3.19
N ARG A 167 -6.83 -6.23 -2.01
CA ARG A 167 -7.30 -7.28 -1.11
C ARG A 167 -8.34 -8.19 -1.77
N GLY A 168 -9.37 -7.59 -2.38
CA GLY A 168 -10.43 -8.34 -3.04
C GLY A 168 -9.87 -9.23 -4.15
N MET A 169 -8.94 -8.70 -4.95
CA MET A 169 -8.35 -9.42 -6.07
C MET A 169 -7.46 -10.60 -5.68
N LEU A 170 -6.75 -10.52 -4.55
CA LEU A 170 -5.93 -11.62 -4.01
C LEU A 170 -6.74 -12.64 -3.19
N SER A 171 -8.05 -12.44 -3.05
CA SER A 171 -8.89 -13.37 -2.30
C SER A 171 -9.01 -14.71 -3.05
N PRO A 172 -8.98 -15.86 -2.35
CA PRO A 172 -9.01 -17.19 -2.99
C PRO A 172 -10.20 -17.43 -3.93
N ASN A 173 -11.32 -16.76 -3.67
CA ASN A 173 -12.59 -16.89 -4.38
C ASN A 173 -12.85 -15.74 -5.36
N TYR A 174 -11.89 -14.84 -5.57
CA TYR A 174 -12.03 -13.76 -6.53
C TYR A 174 -12.11 -14.32 -7.95
N ASP A 175 -13.16 -13.95 -8.69
CA ASP A 175 -13.31 -14.32 -10.10
C ASP A 175 -12.50 -13.34 -10.97
N PHE A 176 -11.34 -13.81 -11.43
CA PHE A 176 -10.48 -13.07 -12.35
C PHE A 176 -10.72 -13.40 -13.83
N SER A 177 -11.76 -14.17 -14.19
CA SER A 177 -12.01 -14.60 -15.58
C SER A 177 -12.16 -13.44 -16.57
N SER A 178 -12.61 -12.27 -16.10
CA SER A 178 -12.76 -11.04 -16.89
C SER A 178 -11.53 -10.13 -16.88
N LEU A 179 -10.53 -10.39 -16.02
CA LEU A 179 -9.34 -9.54 -15.95
C LEU A 179 -8.53 -9.61 -17.23
N ARG A 180 -8.22 -8.46 -17.81
CA ARG A 180 -7.32 -8.36 -18.96
C ARG A 180 -6.35 -7.24 -18.70
N VAL A 181 -5.08 -7.58 -18.62
CA VAL A 181 -4.04 -6.58 -18.48
C VAL A 181 -3.82 -5.88 -19.83
N GLY A 182 -3.81 -4.56 -19.81
CA GLY A 182 -3.52 -3.72 -20.97
C GLY A 182 -2.05 -3.33 -21.04
N PHE A 183 -1.71 -2.49 -22.02
CA PHE A 183 -0.39 -1.85 -22.11
C PHE A 183 0.00 -1.22 -20.76
N PRO A 184 1.25 -1.37 -20.27
CA PRO A 184 2.45 -1.90 -20.94
C PRO A 184 2.65 -3.42 -20.82
N HIS A 185 1.70 -4.14 -20.21
CA HIS A 185 1.79 -5.57 -19.98
C HIS A 185 1.37 -6.33 -21.24
N GLN A 186 2.34 -6.99 -21.88
CA GLN A 186 2.16 -7.74 -23.14
C GLN A 186 2.03 -9.26 -22.91
N GLU A 187 1.83 -9.68 -21.67
CA GLU A 187 1.75 -11.07 -21.24
C GLU A 187 0.70 -11.86 -22.05
N LEU A 188 -0.43 -11.23 -22.38
CA LEU A 188 -1.48 -11.82 -23.22
C LEU A 188 -1.07 -11.98 -24.69
N ASN A 189 -0.22 -11.08 -25.21
CA ASN A 189 0.25 -11.12 -26.59
C ASN A 189 1.20 -12.30 -26.83
N HIS A 190 1.89 -12.76 -25.78
CA HIS A 190 2.81 -13.90 -25.84
C HIS A 190 2.08 -15.26 -25.77
N LEU A 191 0.76 -15.28 -25.52
CA LEU A 191 -0.04 -16.49 -25.62
C LEU A 191 -0.36 -16.80 -27.08
N SER A 192 -0.08 -18.05 -27.47
CA SER A 192 -0.09 -18.52 -28.87
C SER A 192 -1.48 -18.77 -29.46
N CYS A 193 -2.55 -18.78 -28.66
CA CYS A 193 -3.92 -19.05 -29.13
C CYS A 193 -4.94 -18.11 -28.48
N THR A 194 -5.97 -17.72 -29.23
CA THR A 194 -7.13 -16.96 -28.73
C THR A 194 -7.85 -17.71 -27.61
N GLU A 195 -7.93 -19.03 -27.71
CA GLU A 195 -8.49 -19.91 -26.69
C GLU A 195 -7.70 -19.81 -25.38
N ALA A 196 -6.36 -19.89 -25.46
CA ALA A 196 -5.49 -19.72 -24.30
C ALA A 196 -5.63 -18.32 -23.66
N ARG A 197 -5.84 -17.28 -24.47
CA ARG A 197 -6.14 -15.92 -23.99
C ARG A 197 -7.51 -15.84 -23.32
N THR A 198 -8.45 -16.68 -23.73
CA THR A 198 -9.81 -16.71 -23.16
C THR A 198 -9.81 -17.44 -21.82
N TYR A 199 -9.18 -18.62 -21.74
CA TYR A 199 -9.24 -19.44 -20.52
C TYR A 199 -8.24 -19.05 -19.45
N TYR A 200 -7.07 -18.55 -19.85
CA TYR A 200 -5.98 -18.23 -18.93
C TYR A 200 -5.67 -16.73 -18.88
N GLY A 201 -6.31 -15.91 -19.71
CA GLY A 201 -6.01 -14.48 -19.78
C GLY A 201 -6.24 -13.75 -18.47
N GLY A 202 -7.32 -14.10 -17.76
CA GLY A 202 -7.61 -13.61 -16.41
C GLY A 202 -6.48 -13.89 -15.43
N LEU A 203 -6.10 -15.16 -15.36
CA LEU A 203 -5.05 -15.66 -14.47
C LEU A 203 -3.68 -15.02 -14.75
N VAL A 204 -3.30 -14.93 -16.02
CA VAL A 204 -2.03 -14.33 -16.46
C VAL A 204 -2.00 -12.83 -16.21
N SER A 205 -3.17 -12.18 -16.19
CA SER A 205 -3.31 -10.74 -15.90
C SER A 205 -3.27 -10.42 -14.40
N LEU A 206 -3.53 -11.39 -13.53
CA LEU A 206 -3.70 -11.16 -12.09
C LEU A 206 -2.45 -10.56 -11.43
N LEU A 207 -1.29 -11.22 -11.57
CA LEU A 207 -0.03 -10.81 -10.95
C LEU A 207 0.46 -9.43 -11.42
N PRO A 208 0.49 -9.10 -12.73
CA PRO A 208 0.91 -7.76 -13.15
C PRO A 208 -0.03 -6.66 -12.66
N ILE A 209 -1.35 -6.89 -12.68
CA ILE A 209 -2.32 -5.91 -12.12
C ILE A 209 -2.10 -5.73 -10.61
N ALA A 210 -1.84 -6.81 -9.87
CA ALA A 210 -1.54 -6.74 -8.44
C ALA A 210 -0.27 -5.92 -8.15
N LEU A 211 0.77 -6.11 -8.96
CA LEU A 211 2.01 -5.35 -8.85
C LEU A 211 1.84 -3.87 -9.17
N ASP A 212 0.98 -3.52 -10.14
CA ASP A 212 0.66 -2.12 -10.45
C ASP A 212 -0.10 -1.46 -9.29
N LEU A 213 -1.12 -2.14 -8.74
CA LEU A 213 -1.83 -1.65 -7.55
C LEU A 213 -0.87 -1.43 -6.38
N ALA A 214 0.03 -2.38 -6.13
CA ALA A 214 1.05 -2.25 -5.10
C ALA A 214 1.97 -1.05 -5.35
N THR A 215 2.39 -0.84 -6.60
CA THR A 215 3.22 0.29 -7.02
C THR A 215 2.52 1.62 -6.75
N ASP A 216 1.27 1.75 -7.18
CA ASP A 216 0.48 2.97 -7.01
C ASP A 216 0.24 3.29 -5.53
N ILE A 217 -0.06 2.26 -4.73
CA ILE A 217 -0.26 2.42 -3.28
C ILE A 217 1.04 2.87 -2.61
N VAL A 218 2.17 2.20 -2.85
CA VAL A 218 3.45 2.58 -2.26
C VAL A 218 3.82 4.01 -2.68
N TYR A 219 3.73 4.33 -3.97
CA TYR A 219 4.00 5.68 -4.47
C TYR A 219 3.11 6.74 -3.81
N SER A 220 1.81 6.47 -3.67
CA SER A 220 0.86 7.36 -3.01
C SER A 220 1.23 7.60 -1.54
N LEU A 221 1.56 6.53 -0.81
CA LEU A 221 1.95 6.59 0.59
C LEU A 221 3.25 7.37 0.80
N GLU A 222 4.25 7.16 -0.06
CA GLU A 222 5.52 7.89 0.02
C GLU A 222 5.34 9.37 -0.26
N ARG A 223 4.55 9.71 -1.29
CA ARG A 223 4.20 11.09 -1.60
C ARG A 223 3.52 11.76 -0.41
N MET A 224 2.55 11.08 0.20
CA MET A 224 1.86 11.60 1.38
C MET A 224 2.81 11.75 2.57
N ASN A 225 3.64 10.75 2.86
CA ASN A 225 4.60 10.80 3.96
C ASN A 225 5.57 11.99 3.82
N ALA A 226 6.12 12.21 2.61
CA ALA A 226 7.00 13.34 2.33
C ALA A 226 6.29 14.69 2.56
N THR A 227 5.00 14.82 2.20
CA THR A 227 4.23 16.04 2.47
C THR A 227 3.95 16.25 3.96
N PHE A 228 3.73 15.17 4.73
CA PHE A 228 3.57 15.26 6.18
C PHE A 228 4.86 15.69 6.87
N GLU A 229 6.00 15.08 6.51
CA GLU A 229 7.31 15.44 7.05
C GLU A 229 7.66 16.90 6.74
N LYS A 230 7.41 17.37 5.51
CA LYS A 230 7.62 18.77 5.14
C LYS A 230 6.79 19.73 5.99
N ARG A 231 5.49 19.46 6.17
CA ARG A 231 4.60 20.30 7.00
C ARG A 231 5.02 20.33 8.47
N GLU A 232 5.48 19.21 9.01
CA GLU A 232 5.96 19.14 10.38
C GLU A 232 7.23 19.99 10.56
N ILE A 233 8.18 19.91 9.62
CA ILE A 233 9.39 20.74 9.64
C ILE A 233 9.04 22.23 9.55
N GLU A 234 8.14 22.61 8.65
CA GLU A 234 7.67 24.01 8.51
C GLU A 234 6.99 24.49 9.79
N ALA A 235 6.14 23.67 10.41
CA ALA A 235 5.49 24.00 11.67
C ALA A 235 6.51 24.14 12.82
N GLN A 236 7.55 23.32 12.86
CA GLN A 236 8.63 23.43 13.85
C GLN A 236 9.45 24.71 13.67
N LEU A 237 9.79 25.06 12.43
CA LEU A 237 10.47 26.32 12.12
C LEU A 237 9.65 27.54 12.53
N GLN A 238 8.34 27.52 12.28
CA GLN A 238 7.43 28.59 12.70
C GLN A 238 7.33 28.71 14.22
N ARG A 239 7.29 27.59 14.95
CA ARG A 239 7.28 27.58 16.43
C ARG A 239 8.57 28.20 16.99
N MET A 240 9.72 27.83 16.45
CA MET A 240 11.01 28.40 16.87
C MET A 240 11.12 29.90 16.53
N ALA A 241 10.62 30.32 15.37
CA ALA A 241 10.60 31.73 14.99
C ALA A 241 9.70 32.56 15.92
N ALA A 242 8.51 32.06 16.25
CA ALA A 242 7.59 32.70 17.19
C ALA A 242 8.15 32.77 18.62
N GLU A 243 8.87 31.74 19.07
CA GLU A 243 9.52 31.73 20.38
C GLU A 243 10.68 32.74 20.46
N ARG A 244 11.47 32.89 19.39
CA ARG A 244 12.50 33.94 19.30
C ARG A 244 11.91 35.35 19.38
N GLN A 245 10.82 35.61 18.67
CA GLN A 245 10.13 36.90 18.73
C GLN A 245 9.62 37.21 20.15
N ARG A 246 9.06 36.21 20.86
CA ARG A 246 8.64 36.38 22.25
C ARG A 246 9.78 36.63 23.23
N ALA A 247 10.95 36.05 22.98
CA ALA A 247 12.14 36.26 23.81
C ALA A 247 12.73 37.67 23.64
N GLU A 248 12.59 38.28 22.46
CA GLU A 248 13.03 39.66 22.18
C GLU A 248 12.07 40.72 22.75
N GLU A 249 10.78 40.41 22.91
CA GLU A 249 9.77 41.33 23.48
C GLU A 249 9.77 41.40 25.01
N VAL A 250 10.67 40.71 25.72
CA VAL A 250 10.78 40.85 27.19
C VAL A 250 11.26 42.26 27.51
N PRO A 251 10.43 43.13 28.13
CA PRO A 251 10.85 44.47 28.45
C PRO A 251 11.92 44.36 29.52
N THR A 252 13.13 44.83 29.20
CA THR A 252 14.10 45.25 30.21
C THR A 252 13.47 46.43 30.96
N GLY A 253 12.65 46.09 31.97
CA GLY A 253 12.13 47.02 32.95
C GLY A 253 13.30 47.59 33.74
N SER A 254 13.92 48.63 33.18
CA SER A 254 14.87 49.50 33.86
C SER A 254 14.11 50.32 34.90
N SER A 255 13.78 49.64 36.00
CA SER A 255 13.23 50.25 37.20
C SER A 255 14.35 50.91 38.00
N LYS A 256 14.28 52.26 38.06
CA LYS A 256 14.93 53.17 39.03
C LYS A 256 16.46 53.32 38.84
N ARG A 257 17.05 54.52 38.88
CA ARG A 257 16.87 55.59 39.87
C ARG A 257 17.48 56.88 39.31
N SER A 258 16.68 57.93 39.19
CA SER A 258 17.17 59.29 38.94
C SER A 258 17.98 59.75 40.15
N VAL A 259 19.31 59.82 40.00
CA VAL A 259 20.18 60.53 40.94
C VAL A 259 20.48 61.89 40.34
N ARG A 260 19.88 62.92 40.93
CA ARG A 260 20.14 64.33 40.65
C ARG A 260 21.52 64.68 41.21
N ILE A 261 22.57 64.62 40.39
CA ILE A 261 23.88 65.17 40.73
C ILE A 261 23.92 66.61 40.23
N LYS A 262 24.08 67.54 41.17
CA LYS A 262 24.25 68.98 40.95
C LYS A 262 25.64 69.24 40.34
N SER A 263 25.68 70.20 39.43
CA SER A 263 26.83 70.61 38.62
C SER A 263 27.86 71.46 39.39
N ALA A 264 29.08 71.46 38.82
CA ALA A 264 30.12 72.53 38.76
C ALA A 264 31.43 72.30 39.56
N PRO A 265 32.56 72.93 39.18
CA PRO A 265 33.17 73.03 37.84
C PRO A 265 34.71 72.81 37.79
N ILE A 266 35.22 72.53 36.57
CA ILE A 266 36.48 72.97 35.93
C ILE A 266 37.80 72.97 36.74
N ILE A 267 38.77 72.13 36.33
CA ILE A 267 40.19 72.52 36.20
C ILE A 267 40.75 72.00 34.87
N ARG A 268 41.33 72.93 34.10
CA ARG A 268 42.11 72.72 32.87
C ARG A 268 43.45 72.03 33.18
N GLY A 269 43.86 71.13 32.30
CA GLY A 269 45.24 70.64 32.23
C GLY A 269 45.48 70.04 30.86
N ASN A 270 46.33 70.71 30.09
CA ASN A 270 46.56 70.55 28.66
C ASN A 270 47.60 69.43 28.40
N ASP A 271 47.61 68.98 27.15
CA ASP A 271 48.77 68.57 26.35
C ASP A 271 49.08 67.09 26.05
N SER A 272 48.98 66.86 24.73
CA SER A 272 49.88 66.10 23.83
C SER A 272 49.92 64.57 23.88
N SER A 273 49.40 64.02 22.78
CA SER A 273 50.08 63.11 21.86
C SER A 273 50.61 61.79 22.40
N THR A 274 50.17 60.66 21.82
CA THR A 274 50.99 59.79 20.95
C THR A 274 50.24 58.48 20.61
N ALA A 275 50.28 58.14 19.32
CA ALA A 275 50.14 56.81 18.72
C ALA A 275 48.88 55.96 18.99
N GLY A 276 48.06 55.87 17.94
CA GLY A 276 47.08 54.80 17.77
C GLY A 276 47.73 53.47 17.39
N SER A 277 47.09 52.38 17.80
CA SER A 277 47.09 51.06 17.13
C SER A 277 46.17 50.12 17.89
N ALA A 278 45.03 49.72 17.29
CA ALA A 278 44.40 48.40 17.46
C ALA A 278 43.04 48.34 16.74
N THR A 279 43.05 48.29 15.41
CA THR A 279 41.88 47.89 14.63
C THR A 279 41.97 46.38 14.39
N ARG A 280 41.25 45.57 15.17
CA ARG A 280 40.93 44.18 14.80
C ARG A 280 39.56 44.17 14.15
N ARG A 281 39.48 43.86 12.86
CA ARG A 281 38.26 43.35 12.23
C ARG A 281 38.54 42.70 10.88
N PHE A 282 37.68 41.71 10.60
CA PHE A 282 37.47 40.95 9.36
C PHE A 282 38.42 39.80 9.05
N GLY A 283 38.01 38.62 9.54
CA GLY A 283 38.31 37.34 8.95
C GLY A 283 37.70 37.22 7.55
N SER A 284 38.49 36.57 6.71
CA SER A 284 38.34 36.26 5.30
C SER A 284 37.07 35.47 4.91
N ASN A 285 36.35 35.98 3.91
CA ASN A 285 35.46 35.19 3.07
C ASN A 285 36.29 34.32 2.10
N GLY A 286 36.40 33.03 2.39
CA GLY A 286 36.91 32.02 1.46
C GLY A 286 35.81 31.57 0.51
N ILE A 287 35.89 32.03 -0.73
CA ILE A 287 35.11 31.55 -1.88
C ILE A 287 35.59 30.12 -2.19
N TRP A 288 34.74 29.14 -1.93
CA TRP A 288 34.93 27.76 -2.40
C TRP A 288 34.44 27.64 -3.84
N SER A 289 35.39 27.61 -4.77
CA SER A 289 35.20 27.12 -6.12
C SER A 289 35.56 25.63 -6.14
N GLY A 290 34.58 24.75 -6.40
CA GLY A 290 34.76 23.31 -6.57
C GLY A 290 34.22 22.84 -7.92
N PRO A 291 34.84 21.81 -8.55
CA PRO A 291 34.92 21.71 -10.01
C PRO A 291 33.75 20.99 -10.70
N VAL A 292 33.50 21.42 -11.93
CA VAL A 292 32.60 20.82 -12.93
C VAL A 292 33.23 19.54 -13.48
N SER A 293 32.67 18.38 -13.16
CA SER A 293 33.01 17.12 -13.83
C SER A 293 32.14 16.93 -15.09
N LYS A 294 32.73 17.11 -16.26
CA LYS A 294 32.18 16.65 -17.54
C LYS A 294 32.56 15.17 -17.74
N ARG A 295 31.57 14.28 -17.94
CA ARG A 295 31.79 12.97 -18.56
C ARG A 295 31.26 13.01 -20.00
N PRO A 296 32.03 12.56 -20.99
CA PRO A 296 31.52 12.41 -22.34
C PRO A 296 30.84 11.05 -22.51
N TRP A 297 29.70 11.10 -23.21
CA TRP A 297 29.09 9.98 -23.90
C TRP A 297 30.01 9.45 -25.00
N ARG A 298 29.97 8.13 -25.23
CA ARG A 298 30.33 7.51 -26.51
C ARG A 298 29.18 6.62 -26.98
N PRO A 299 28.98 6.51 -28.31
CA PRO A 299 27.94 5.67 -28.92
C PRO A 299 28.23 4.17 -28.78
#